data_AF-A0A1M3IEN9-F1
#
_entry.id   AF-A0A1M3IEN9-F1
#
_cell.length_a   1.000
_cell.length_b   1.000
_cell.length_c   1.000
_cell.angle_alpha   90.00
_cell.angle_beta   90.00
_cell.angle_gamma   90.00
#
_symmetry.space_group_name_H-M   'P 1'
#
loop_
_entity.id
_entity.type
_entity.pdbx_description
1 polymer ?
#
loop_
_entity_poly.entity_id
_entity_poly.type
_entity_poly.pdbx_seq_one_letter_code
_entity_poly.pdbx_strand_id
1 'polypeptide(L)'
;MKSTLRRFLVNNRLLLAAVLIGLGFWTGFAVTWWIAWIPFLVAIIMVTAHFMVGPMTLIQGYVENGDMEGAQKFLDKVKYPNLLYKPIRSSYYMLRANFSTMGEDLDKAEADLKKGLEAGMPEKEYEGTAYLQLGSIAYKKGDTKGALEHLRKAVKIGLPDEDSKATAFLQLSSLYLQRRDFKSAKLYFNKAKSAKATNDQVVSQIKEMTKYMARIPG
;
A
#
# COMPACT_ATOMS: atom_id res chain seq x y z
N MET A 1 -6.61 -0.60 27.18
CA MET A 1 -6.55 -2.02 27.60
C MET A 1 -6.69 -3.01 26.42
N LYS A 2 -7.67 -2.86 25.50
CA LYS A 2 -7.86 -3.77 24.35
C LYS A 2 -6.68 -3.80 23.35
N SER A 3 -5.96 -2.68 23.15
CA SER A 3 -4.81 -2.62 22.23
C SER A 3 -3.58 -3.38 22.74
N THR A 4 -3.29 -3.32 24.03
CA THR A 4 -2.14 -3.99 24.66
C THR A 4 -2.28 -5.50 24.62
N LEU A 5 -3.48 -6.02 24.94
CA LEU A 5 -3.76 -7.46 24.89
C LEU A 5 -3.67 -8.00 23.45
N ARG A 6 -4.23 -7.27 22.47
CA ARG A 6 -4.13 -7.64 21.05
C ARG A 6 -2.67 -7.68 20.57
N ARG A 7 -1.87 -6.67 20.93
CA ARG A 7 -0.42 -6.62 20.62
C ARG A 7 0.32 -7.81 21.22
N PHE A 8 0.06 -8.12 22.49
CA PHE A 8 0.66 -9.28 23.16
C PHE A 8 0.30 -10.60 22.48
N LEU A 9 -0.98 -10.82 22.17
CA LEU A 9 -1.44 -12.03 21.50
C LEU A 9 -0.83 -12.20 20.11
N VAL A 10 -0.79 -11.13 19.30
CA VAL A 10 -0.24 -11.17 17.93
C VAL A 10 1.27 -11.43 17.94
N ASN A 11 2.01 -10.78 18.83
CA ASN A 11 3.47 -10.97 18.95
C ASN A 11 3.85 -12.37 19.43
N ASN A 12 3.05 -12.95 20.33
CA ASN A 12 3.36 -14.24 20.96
C ASN A 12 2.58 -15.41 20.36
N ARG A 13 1.97 -15.29 19.17
CA ARG A 13 1.13 -16.36 18.57
C ARG A 13 1.83 -17.72 18.51
N LEU A 14 3.11 -17.74 18.12
CA LEU A 14 3.87 -18.99 18.00
C LEU A 14 4.16 -19.62 19.37
N LEU A 15 4.50 -18.81 20.37
CA LEU A 15 4.71 -19.28 21.75
C LEU A 15 3.41 -19.82 22.36
N LEU A 16 2.31 -19.09 22.18
CA LEU A 16 0.99 -19.52 22.64
C LEU A 16 0.54 -20.81 21.94
N ALA A 17 0.82 -20.96 20.64
CA ALA A 17 0.56 -22.20 19.92
C ALA A 17 1.37 -23.37 20.48
N ALA A 18 2.66 -23.17 20.80
CA ALA A 18 3.49 -24.20 21.43
C ALA A 18 2.95 -24.61 22.82
N VAL A 19 2.52 -23.64 23.63
CA VAL A 19 1.88 -23.92 24.93
C VAL A 19 0.59 -24.71 24.76
N LEU A 20 -0.25 -24.36 23.78
CA LEU A 20 -1.49 -25.08 23.47
C LEU A 20 -1.24 -26.50 22.97
N ILE A 21 -0.19 -26.74 22.19
CA ILE A 21 0.23 -28.09 21.80
C ILE A 21 0.60 -28.90 23.04
N GLY A 22 1.38 -28.32 23.96
CA GLY A 22 1.70 -28.96 25.24
C GLY A 22 0.46 -29.28 26.07
N LEU A 23 -0.49 -28.35 26.14
CA LEU A 23 -1.79 -28.54 26.81
C LEU A 23 -2.63 -29.64 26.14
N GLY A 24 -2.58 -29.76 24.81
CA GLY A 24 -3.22 -30.84 24.06
C GLY A 24 -2.67 -32.20 24.44
N PHE A 25 -1.34 -32.36 24.47
CA PHE A 25 -0.75 -33.62 24.93
C PHE A 25 -1.09 -33.91 26.40
N TRP A 26 -0.98 -32.91 27.28
CA TRP A 26 -1.34 -33.05 28.69
C TRP A 26 -2.79 -33.52 28.87
N THR A 27 -3.74 -32.87 28.21
CA THR A 27 -5.17 -33.23 28.28
C THR A 27 -5.45 -34.61 27.68
N GLY A 28 -4.72 -35.01 26.65
CA GLY A 28 -4.81 -36.35 26.06
C GLY A 28 -4.41 -37.47 27.04
N PHE A 29 -3.29 -37.29 27.75
CA PHE A 29 -2.80 -38.26 28.72
C PHE A 29 -3.51 -38.20 30.08
N ALA A 30 -3.93 -37.01 30.53
CA ALA A 30 -4.51 -36.81 31.85
C ALA A 30 -6.05 -36.93 31.89
N VAL A 31 -6.75 -36.67 30.78
CA VAL A 31 -8.22 -36.59 30.74
C VAL A 31 -8.80 -37.45 29.62
N THR A 32 -8.72 -37.00 28.36
CA THR A 32 -9.19 -37.75 27.18
C THR A 32 -8.71 -37.12 25.88
N TRP A 33 -8.40 -37.97 24.90
CA TRP A 33 -8.07 -37.55 23.53
C TRP A 33 -9.24 -36.91 22.80
N TRP A 34 -10.48 -37.20 23.20
CA TRP A 34 -11.69 -36.58 22.62
C TRP A 34 -11.79 -35.08 22.87
N ILE A 35 -11.17 -34.56 23.95
CA ILE A 35 -11.14 -33.13 24.25
C ILE A 35 -9.78 -32.53 23.83
N ALA A 36 -8.72 -33.32 23.85
CA ALA A 36 -7.35 -32.91 23.51
C ALA A 36 -7.18 -32.35 22.09
N TRP A 37 -8.04 -32.71 21.14
CA TRP A 37 -7.96 -32.15 19.78
C TRP A 37 -8.32 -30.66 19.72
N ILE A 38 -9.09 -30.13 20.68
CA ILE A 38 -9.49 -28.72 20.73
C ILE A 38 -8.26 -27.79 20.85
N PRO A 39 -7.37 -27.92 21.85
CA PRO A 39 -6.18 -27.09 21.94
C PRO A 39 -5.22 -27.27 20.75
N PHE A 40 -5.13 -28.47 20.16
CA PHE A 40 -4.38 -28.66 18.91
C PHE A 40 -4.98 -27.88 17.74
N LEU A 41 -6.31 -27.92 17.57
CA LEU A 41 -7.00 -27.14 16.54
C LEU A 41 -6.74 -25.64 16.73
N VAL A 42 -6.86 -25.14 17.97
CA VAL A 42 -6.60 -23.73 18.27
C VAL A 42 -5.13 -23.37 17.97
N ALA A 43 -4.17 -24.22 18.33
CA ALA A 43 -2.77 -24.01 18.00
C ALA A 43 -2.53 -23.92 16.48
N ILE A 44 -3.13 -24.82 15.70
CA ILE A 44 -3.04 -24.82 14.23
C ILE A 44 -3.62 -23.52 13.67
N ILE A 45 -4.79 -23.08 14.14
CA ILE A 45 -5.40 -21.81 13.73
C ILE A 45 -4.47 -20.63 14.07
N MET A 46 -3.83 -20.63 15.24
CA MET A 46 -2.92 -19.56 15.66
C MET A 46 -1.66 -19.47 14.80
N VAL A 47 -1.05 -20.61 14.47
CA VAL A 47 0.11 -20.68 13.56
C VAL A 47 -0.29 -20.21 12.17
N THR A 48 -1.42 -20.68 11.66
CA THR A 48 -1.94 -20.31 10.34
C THR A 48 -2.20 -18.79 10.28
N ALA A 49 -2.90 -18.24 11.28
CA ALA A 49 -3.16 -16.82 11.38
C ALA A 49 -1.88 -15.97 11.53
N HIS A 50 -0.83 -16.49 12.17
CA HIS A 50 0.46 -15.80 12.27
C HIS A 50 1.06 -15.53 10.88
N PHE A 51 1.07 -16.53 10.00
CA PHE A 51 1.64 -16.37 8.66
C PHE A 51 0.69 -15.66 7.68
N MET A 52 -0.62 -15.84 7.80
CA MET A 52 -1.59 -15.23 6.87
C MET A 52 -1.90 -13.76 7.14
N VAL A 53 -1.86 -13.33 8.41
CA VAL A 53 -2.39 -12.02 8.86
C VAL A 53 -1.41 -11.27 9.77
N GLY A 54 -0.49 -11.99 10.44
CA GLY A 54 0.26 -11.62 11.63
C GLY A 54 0.53 -10.12 11.87
N PRO A 55 1.71 -9.61 11.49
CA PRO A 55 2.14 -8.26 11.89
C PRO A 55 1.39 -7.14 11.14
N MET A 56 0.80 -7.43 9.97
CA MET A 56 0.17 -6.40 9.12
C MET A 56 -0.96 -5.66 9.85
N THR A 57 -1.68 -6.37 10.72
CA THR A 57 -2.74 -5.79 11.55
C THR A 57 -2.25 -4.80 12.60
N LEU A 58 -0.97 -4.88 12.99
CA LEU A 58 -0.35 -3.92 13.90
C LEU A 58 0.27 -2.75 13.13
N ILE A 59 0.80 -3.01 11.93
CA ILE A 59 1.47 -2.01 11.09
C ILE A 59 0.53 -0.84 10.77
N GLN A 60 -0.74 -1.11 10.42
CA GLN A 60 -1.73 -0.04 10.18
C GLN A 60 -1.84 0.93 11.35
N GLY A 61 -1.89 0.41 12.59
CA GLY A 61 -1.95 1.25 13.77
C GLY A 61 -0.67 2.08 14.00
N TYR A 62 0.50 1.60 13.58
CA TYR A 62 1.73 2.41 13.65
C TYR A 62 1.69 3.55 12.62
N VAL A 63 1.23 3.25 11.39
CA VAL A 63 1.05 4.24 10.32
C VAL A 63 0.02 5.31 10.72
N GLU A 64 -1.12 4.91 11.28
CA GLU A 64 -2.17 5.82 11.77
C GLU A 64 -1.68 6.75 12.88
N ASN A 65 -0.77 6.27 13.73
CA ASN A 65 -0.17 7.07 14.81
C ASN A 65 1.06 7.88 14.35
N GLY A 66 1.42 7.82 13.06
CA GLY A 66 2.59 8.50 12.51
C GLY A 66 3.95 7.89 12.91
N ASP A 67 3.97 6.72 13.54
CA ASP A 67 5.18 6.01 13.95
C ASP A 67 5.73 5.17 12.78
N MET A 68 6.44 5.84 11.90
CA MET A 68 6.98 5.27 10.67
C MET A 68 8.11 4.26 10.94
N GLU A 69 8.94 4.49 11.97
CA GLU A 69 10.00 3.55 12.37
C GLU A 69 9.43 2.24 12.92
N GLY A 70 8.42 2.34 13.79
CA GLY A 70 7.69 1.19 14.29
C GLY A 70 7.04 0.40 13.16
N ALA A 71 6.37 1.08 12.24
CA ALA A 71 5.76 0.45 11.06
C ALA A 71 6.79 -0.31 10.22
N GLN A 72 7.94 0.30 9.90
CA GLN A 72 9.02 -0.33 9.14
C GLN A 72 9.57 -1.57 9.86
N LYS A 73 9.85 -1.46 11.17
CA LYS A 73 10.36 -2.58 11.98
C LYS A 73 9.42 -3.78 11.99
N PHE A 74 8.10 -3.55 11.97
CA PHE A 74 7.12 -4.64 11.88
C PHE A 74 6.96 -5.19 10.46
N LEU A 75 7.16 -4.35 9.44
CA LEU A 75 7.18 -4.75 8.04
C LEU A 75 8.33 -5.72 7.75
N ASP A 76 9.52 -5.45 8.31
CA ASP A 76 10.72 -6.27 8.15
C ASP A 76 10.62 -7.64 8.86
N LYS A 77 9.69 -7.79 9.81
CA LYS A 77 9.40 -9.10 10.43
C LYS A 77 8.68 -10.07 9.50
N VAL A 78 8.08 -9.58 8.41
CA VAL A 78 7.37 -10.43 7.44
C VAL A 78 8.39 -11.15 6.56
N LYS A 79 8.82 -12.34 6.98
CA LYS A 79 9.77 -13.17 6.22
C LYS A 79 9.17 -13.81 4.97
N TYR A 80 7.87 -14.14 5.00
CA TYR A 80 7.18 -14.89 3.94
C TYR A 80 5.94 -14.15 3.44
N PRO A 81 6.09 -13.03 2.70
CA PRO A 81 4.96 -12.21 2.26
C PRO A 81 4.01 -12.97 1.32
N ASN A 82 4.47 -14.02 0.66
CA ASN A 82 3.61 -14.82 -0.23
C ASN A 82 2.54 -15.63 0.52
N LEU A 83 2.75 -15.93 1.81
CA LEU A 83 1.77 -16.62 2.67
C LEU A 83 0.66 -15.69 3.18
N LEU A 84 0.83 -14.38 3.03
CA LEU A 84 -0.19 -13.41 3.39
C LEU A 84 -1.44 -13.61 2.52
N TYR A 85 -2.61 -13.45 3.14
CA TYR A 85 -3.86 -13.41 2.40
C TYR A 85 -3.84 -12.29 1.36
N LYS A 86 -4.40 -12.53 0.15
CA LYS A 86 -4.20 -11.67 -1.04
C LYS A 86 -4.34 -10.15 -0.80
N PRO A 87 -5.43 -9.64 -0.20
CA PRO A 87 -5.55 -8.22 0.16
C PRO A 87 -4.45 -7.71 1.10
N ILE A 88 -4.11 -8.50 2.13
CA ILE A 88 -3.07 -8.17 3.11
C ILE A 88 -1.70 -8.12 2.43
N ARG A 89 -1.44 -9.06 1.52
CA ARG A 89 -0.23 -9.10 0.71
C ARG A 89 -0.09 -7.87 -0.19
N SER A 90 -1.19 -7.46 -0.83
CA SER A 90 -1.22 -6.24 -1.64
C SER A 90 -0.89 -5.01 -0.81
N SER A 91 -1.58 -4.82 0.33
CA SER A 91 -1.32 -3.71 1.25
C SER A 91 0.10 -3.73 1.83
N TYR A 92 0.65 -4.92 2.11
CA TYR A 92 2.03 -5.09 2.55
C TYR A 92 3.02 -4.54 1.52
N TYR A 93 2.89 -4.94 0.26
CA TYR A 93 3.78 -4.49 -0.80
C TYR A 93 3.61 -2.99 -1.11
N MET A 94 2.38 -2.46 -1.08
CA MET A 94 2.17 -1.01 -1.23
C MET A 94 2.87 -0.21 -0.13
N LEU A 95 2.72 -0.65 1.12
CA LEU A 95 3.36 0.04 2.22
C LEU A 95 4.88 -0.05 2.15
N ARG A 96 5.42 -1.22 1.78
CA ARG A 96 6.86 -1.40 1.57
C ARG A 96 7.40 -0.55 0.42
N ALA A 97 6.61 -0.37 -0.64
CA ALA A 97 6.96 0.54 -1.72
C ALA A 97 6.99 2.00 -1.26
N ASN A 98 6.06 2.42 -0.40
CA ASN A 98 6.09 3.77 0.18
C ASN A 98 7.37 4.00 0.97
N PHE A 99 7.74 3.07 1.85
CA PHE A 99 9.00 3.16 2.61
C PHE A 99 10.24 3.15 1.71
N SER A 100 10.26 2.29 0.69
CA SER A 100 11.36 2.24 -0.29
C SER A 100 11.46 3.55 -1.07
N THR A 101 10.33 4.17 -1.42
CA THR A 101 10.30 5.48 -2.09
C THR A 101 10.81 6.60 -1.17
N MET A 102 10.50 6.55 0.13
CA MET A 102 11.02 7.50 1.13
C MET A 102 12.53 7.33 1.36
N GLY A 103 13.03 6.10 1.30
CA GLY A 103 14.46 5.78 1.33
C GLY A 103 15.17 5.89 -0.01
N GLU A 104 14.53 6.50 -1.02
CA GLU A 104 15.03 6.69 -2.39
C GLU A 104 15.39 5.41 -3.18
N ASP A 105 15.01 4.23 -2.68
CA ASP A 105 15.16 2.96 -3.38
C ASP A 105 14.00 2.73 -4.36
N LEU A 106 14.08 3.44 -5.49
CA LEU A 106 13.05 3.45 -6.53
C LEU A 106 12.90 2.09 -7.22
N ASP A 107 13.97 1.30 -7.33
CA ASP A 107 13.93 -0.04 -7.91
C ASP A 107 13.12 -1.01 -7.05
N LYS A 108 13.37 -1.03 -5.74
CA LYS A 108 12.57 -1.84 -4.81
C LYS A 108 11.13 -1.36 -4.75
N ALA A 109 10.91 -0.04 -4.72
CA ALA A 109 9.56 0.52 -4.70
C ALA A 109 8.74 0.08 -5.92
N GLU A 110 9.33 0.14 -7.12
CA GLU A 110 8.67 -0.30 -8.35
C GLU A 110 8.37 -1.81 -8.34
N ALA A 111 9.34 -2.64 -7.93
CA ALA A 111 9.17 -4.08 -7.85
C ALA A 111 8.06 -4.47 -6.85
N ASP A 112 7.96 -3.74 -5.74
CA ASP A 112 6.95 -3.97 -4.72
C ASP A 112 5.57 -3.58 -5.20
N LEU A 113 5.40 -2.42 -5.84
CA LEU A 113 4.11 -2.03 -6.42
C LEU A 113 3.62 -3.04 -7.45
N LYS A 114 4.51 -3.57 -8.30
CA LYS A 114 4.17 -4.64 -9.25
C LYS A 114 3.69 -5.90 -8.54
N LYS A 115 4.38 -6.35 -7.48
CA LYS A 115 3.94 -7.49 -6.65
C LYS A 115 2.60 -7.23 -5.94
N GLY A 116 2.37 -6.00 -5.50
CA GLY A 116 1.09 -5.59 -4.92
C GLY A 116 -0.05 -5.72 -5.92
N LEU A 117 0.14 -5.20 -7.13
CA LEU A 117 -0.82 -5.33 -8.23
C LEU A 117 -1.10 -6.79 -8.60
N GLU A 118 -0.05 -7.62 -8.72
CA GLU A 118 -0.17 -9.05 -9.00
C GLU A 118 -0.88 -9.83 -7.89
N ALA A 119 -0.76 -9.39 -6.63
CA ALA A 119 -1.43 -10.03 -5.51
C ALA A 119 -2.96 -9.90 -5.55
N GLY A 120 -3.48 -8.94 -6.32
CA GLY A 120 -4.89 -8.61 -6.41
C GLY A 120 -5.28 -7.59 -5.35
N MET A 121 -5.43 -6.33 -5.79
CA MET A 121 -5.90 -5.23 -4.95
C MET A 121 -7.39 -5.47 -4.59
N PRO A 122 -7.79 -5.23 -3.33
CA PRO A 122 -9.18 -5.45 -2.91
C PRO A 122 -10.17 -4.54 -3.61
N GLU A 123 -9.75 -3.32 -3.98
CA GLU A 123 -10.58 -2.36 -4.71
C GLU A 123 -9.79 -1.79 -5.90
N LYS A 124 -10.50 -1.48 -6.98
CA LYS A 124 -9.91 -0.92 -8.20
C LYS A 124 -9.22 0.42 -7.95
N GLU A 125 -9.71 1.21 -7.02
CA GLU A 125 -9.13 2.52 -6.69
C GLU A 125 -7.73 2.41 -6.09
N TYR A 126 -7.44 1.36 -5.32
CA TYR A 126 -6.08 1.06 -4.86
C TYR A 126 -5.16 0.63 -6.00
N GLU A 127 -5.70 -0.09 -6.98
CA GLU A 127 -4.97 -0.42 -8.22
C GLU A 127 -4.57 0.86 -8.96
N GLY A 128 -5.51 1.81 -9.10
CA GLY A 128 -5.22 3.12 -9.69
C GLY A 128 -4.17 3.91 -8.92
N THR A 129 -4.22 3.87 -7.58
CA THR A 129 -3.22 4.52 -6.72
C THR A 129 -1.82 3.91 -6.89
N ALA A 130 -1.73 2.58 -7.01
CA ALA A 130 -0.46 1.92 -7.28
C ALA A 130 0.13 2.32 -8.65
N TYR A 131 -0.71 2.46 -9.69
CA TYR A 131 -0.24 2.98 -10.98
C TYR A 131 0.16 4.45 -10.94
N LEU A 132 -0.51 5.29 -10.14
CA LEU A 132 -0.11 6.68 -9.92
C LEU A 132 1.31 6.75 -9.33
N GLN A 133 1.58 5.90 -8.33
CA GLN A 133 2.91 5.81 -7.71
C GLN A 133 3.96 5.26 -8.68
N LEU A 134 3.64 4.20 -9.44
CA LEU A 134 4.52 3.68 -10.50
C LEU A 134 4.85 4.76 -11.53
N GLY A 135 3.87 5.57 -11.92
CA GLY A 135 4.08 6.69 -12.83
C GLY A 135 5.01 7.75 -12.27
N SER A 136 4.86 8.09 -10.99
CA SER A 136 5.75 9.01 -10.28
C SER A 136 7.18 8.46 -10.17
N ILE A 137 7.33 7.17 -9.88
CA ILE A 137 8.63 6.49 -9.78
C ILE A 137 9.32 6.43 -11.15
N ALA A 138 8.60 6.02 -12.20
CA ALA A 138 9.11 5.99 -13.57
C ALA A 138 9.59 7.38 -14.01
N TYR A 139 8.83 8.44 -13.67
CA TYR A 139 9.23 9.81 -13.95
C TYR A 139 10.52 10.19 -13.21
N LYS A 140 10.64 9.88 -11.92
CA LYS A 140 11.87 10.13 -11.13
C LYS A 140 13.08 9.39 -11.69
N LYS A 141 12.87 8.20 -12.26
CA LYS A 141 13.90 7.42 -12.96
C LYS A 141 14.25 7.95 -14.37
N GLY A 142 13.57 8.99 -14.85
CA GLY A 142 13.76 9.52 -16.19
C GLY A 142 12.99 8.77 -17.30
N ASP A 143 12.21 7.74 -16.96
CA ASP A 143 11.34 7.05 -17.91
C ASP A 143 10.01 7.80 -18.09
N THR A 144 10.03 8.84 -18.93
CA THR A 144 8.84 9.62 -19.27
C THR A 144 7.78 8.80 -20.00
N LYS A 145 8.17 7.76 -20.77
CA LYS A 145 7.21 6.94 -21.52
C LYS A 145 6.43 6.03 -20.58
N GLY A 146 7.12 5.30 -19.71
CA GLY A 146 6.51 4.48 -18.67
C GLY A 146 5.68 5.32 -17.69
N ALA A 147 6.16 6.51 -17.32
CA ALA A 147 5.40 7.44 -16.50
C ALA A 147 4.04 7.78 -17.11
N LEU A 148 4.00 8.15 -18.39
CA LEU A 148 2.75 8.44 -19.11
C LEU A 148 1.83 7.23 -19.18
N GLU A 149 2.36 6.04 -19.45
CA GLU A 149 1.57 4.81 -19.52
C GLU A 149 0.90 4.50 -18.18
N HIS A 150 1.68 4.49 -17.10
CA HIS A 150 1.18 4.22 -15.75
C HIS A 150 0.17 5.26 -15.30
N LEU A 151 0.45 6.56 -15.49
CA LEU A 151 -0.49 7.62 -15.08
C LEU A 151 -1.80 7.59 -15.87
N ARG A 152 -1.76 7.30 -17.18
CA ARG A 152 -2.99 7.11 -17.96
C ARG A 152 -3.78 5.91 -17.47
N LYS A 153 -3.10 4.83 -17.09
CA LYS A 153 -3.73 3.63 -16.54
C LYS A 153 -4.37 3.92 -15.17
N ALA A 154 -3.69 4.67 -14.30
CA ALA A 154 -4.22 5.11 -13.02
C ALA A 154 -5.55 5.85 -13.17
N VAL A 155 -5.58 6.88 -14.03
CA VAL A 155 -6.78 7.68 -14.28
C VAL A 155 -7.89 6.86 -14.93
N LYS A 156 -7.56 5.91 -15.81
CA LYS A 156 -8.54 5.04 -16.47
C LYS A 156 -9.21 4.08 -15.49
N ILE A 157 -8.46 3.55 -14.53
CA ILE A 157 -8.97 2.65 -13.49
C ILE A 157 -9.83 3.42 -12.49
N GLY A 158 -9.40 4.62 -12.11
CA GLY A 158 -10.03 5.44 -11.08
C GLY A 158 -9.13 5.56 -9.85
N LEU A 159 -9.28 6.67 -9.14
CA LEU A 159 -8.53 7.02 -7.94
C LEU A 159 -9.52 7.33 -6.81
N PRO A 160 -9.16 7.03 -5.55
CA PRO A 160 -10.12 7.02 -4.44
C PRO A 160 -10.63 8.41 -4.08
N ASP A 161 -9.78 9.42 -4.17
CA ASP A 161 -10.08 10.79 -3.76
C ASP A 161 -9.78 11.82 -4.86
N GLU A 162 -10.38 13.00 -4.71
CA GLU A 162 -10.24 14.09 -5.67
C GLU A 162 -8.83 14.71 -5.70
N ASP A 163 -8.08 14.66 -4.59
CA ASP A 163 -6.70 15.15 -4.53
C ASP A 163 -5.76 14.24 -5.33
N SER A 164 -5.93 12.92 -5.20
CA SER A 164 -5.22 11.91 -6.00
C SER A 164 -5.54 12.05 -7.49
N LYS A 165 -6.82 12.24 -7.85
CA LYS A 165 -7.23 12.51 -9.24
C LYS A 165 -6.56 13.77 -9.80
N ALA A 166 -6.63 14.87 -9.04
CA ALA A 166 -5.99 16.12 -9.43
C ALA A 166 -4.48 15.94 -9.61
N THR A 167 -3.81 15.25 -8.67
CA THR A 167 -2.38 14.95 -8.73
C THR A 167 -2.02 14.16 -9.99
N ALA A 168 -2.76 13.10 -10.31
CA ALA A 168 -2.53 12.31 -11.52
C ALA A 168 -2.68 13.15 -12.79
N PHE A 169 -3.70 14.01 -12.84
CA PHE A 169 -3.93 14.92 -13.97
C PHE A 169 -2.86 16.01 -14.07
N LEU A 170 -2.39 16.55 -12.96
CA LEU A 170 -1.28 17.51 -12.91
C LEU A 170 -0.01 16.87 -13.47
N GLN A 171 0.36 15.68 -12.98
CA GLN A 171 1.54 14.97 -13.46
C GLN A 171 1.46 14.66 -14.95
N LEU A 172 0.32 14.17 -15.44
CA LEU A 172 0.09 13.98 -16.88
C LEU A 172 0.29 15.29 -17.63
N SER A 173 -0.34 16.38 -17.17
CA SER A 173 -0.21 17.69 -17.81
C SER A 173 1.25 18.15 -17.91
N SER A 174 2.01 18.06 -16.81
CA SER A 174 3.44 18.40 -16.79
C SER A 174 4.26 17.55 -17.76
N LEU A 175 3.99 16.24 -17.87
CA LEU A 175 4.68 15.38 -18.82
C LEU A 175 4.39 15.74 -20.27
N TYR A 176 3.15 16.11 -20.60
CA TYR A 176 2.81 16.58 -21.94
C TYR A 176 3.43 17.94 -22.26
N LEU A 177 3.55 18.83 -21.27
CA LEU A 177 4.29 20.09 -21.42
C LEU A 177 5.76 19.85 -21.80
N GLN A 178 6.42 18.93 -21.11
CA GLN A 178 7.81 18.57 -21.44
C GLN A 178 7.94 18.02 -22.87
N ARG A 179 6.93 17.29 -23.35
CA ARG A 179 6.86 16.80 -24.72
C ARG A 179 6.39 17.83 -25.76
N ARG A 180 6.14 19.08 -25.35
CA ARG A 180 5.58 20.16 -26.19
C ARG A 180 4.21 19.84 -26.80
N ASP A 181 3.47 18.89 -26.22
CA ASP A 181 2.08 18.61 -26.59
C ASP A 181 1.14 19.48 -25.74
N PHE A 182 1.03 20.75 -26.14
CA PHE A 182 0.25 21.75 -25.40
C PHE A 182 -1.26 21.45 -25.39
N LYS A 183 -1.78 20.78 -26.42
CA LYS A 183 -3.18 20.38 -26.51
C LYS A 183 -3.53 19.37 -25.42
N SER A 184 -2.76 18.29 -25.31
CA SER A 184 -2.97 17.29 -24.26
C SER A 184 -2.68 17.88 -22.88
N ALA A 185 -1.64 18.71 -22.75
CA ALA A 185 -1.32 19.36 -21.49
C ALA A 185 -2.48 20.21 -20.95
N LYS A 186 -3.10 21.06 -21.80
CA LYS A 186 -4.28 21.87 -21.43
C LYS A 186 -5.49 20.99 -21.08
N LEU A 187 -5.73 19.92 -21.84
CA LEU A 187 -6.82 18.98 -21.57
C LEU A 187 -6.72 18.39 -20.17
N TYR A 188 -5.55 17.83 -19.81
CA TYR A 188 -5.34 17.22 -18.51
C TYR A 188 -5.29 18.26 -17.39
N PHE A 189 -4.77 19.45 -17.63
CA PHE A 189 -4.81 20.52 -16.65
C PHE A 189 -6.22 20.98 -16.31
N ASN A 190 -7.09 21.11 -17.32
CA ASN A 190 -8.50 21.43 -17.08
C ASN A 190 -9.18 20.34 -16.25
N LYS A 191 -8.87 19.06 -16.51
CA LYS A 191 -9.34 17.95 -15.66
C LYS A 191 -8.83 18.04 -14.23
N ALA A 192 -7.56 18.41 -14.03
CA ALA A 192 -7.00 18.62 -12.69
C ALA A 192 -7.75 19.72 -11.93
N LYS A 193 -8.08 20.84 -12.58
CA LYS A 193 -8.88 21.91 -11.99
C LYS A 193 -10.32 21.46 -11.67
N SER A 194 -10.91 20.66 -12.55
CA SER A 194 -12.28 20.15 -12.38
C SER A 194 -12.41 19.11 -11.26
N ALA A 195 -11.32 18.43 -10.88
CA ALA A 195 -11.32 17.48 -9.75
C ALA A 195 -11.61 18.17 -8.41
N LYS A 196 -11.42 19.50 -8.27
CA LYS A 196 -11.70 20.26 -7.04
C LYS A 196 -10.98 19.69 -5.81
N ALA A 197 -9.69 19.41 -5.96
CA ALA A 197 -8.78 19.11 -4.85
C ALA A 197 -8.91 20.12 -3.71
N THR A 198 -8.86 19.63 -2.47
CA THR A 198 -8.94 20.44 -1.25
C THR A 198 -7.59 20.54 -0.54
N ASN A 199 -6.64 19.67 -0.87
CA ASN A 199 -5.29 19.69 -0.33
C ASN A 199 -4.53 20.94 -0.78
N ASP A 200 -4.03 21.72 0.19
CA ASP A 200 -3.30 22.97 -0.05
C ASP A 200 -2.10 22.82 -1.00
N GLN A 201 -1.40 21.68 -0.95
CA GLN A 201 -0.26 21.41 -1.84
C GLN A 201 -0.73 21.22 -3.29
N VAL A 202 -1.82 20.50 -3.51
CA VAL A 202 -2.36 20.26 -4.85
C VAL A 202 -2.98 21.54 -5.40
N VAL A 203 -3.71 22.28 -4.57
CA VAL A 203 -4.30 23.58 -4.92
C VAL A 203 -3.23 24.61 -5.28
N SER A 204 -2.13 24.66 -4.53
CA SER A 204 -1.00 25.56 -4.85
C SER A 204 -0.33 25.16 -6.17
N GLN A 205 -0.09 23.87 -6.43
CA GLN A 205 0.42 23.40 -7.72
C GLN A 205 -0.51 23.76 -8.89
N ILE A 206 -1.83 23.62 -8.72
CA ILE A 206 -2.81 24.05 -9.73
C ILE A 206 -2.69 25.56 -10.00
N LYS A 207 -2.55 26.39 -8.95
CA LYS A 207 -2.40 27.85 -9.09
C LYS A 207 -1.11 28.21 -9.83
N GLU A 208 0.00 27.59 -9.50
CA GLU A 208 1.28 27.82 -10.18
C GLU A 208 1.22 27.40 -11.65
N MET A 209 0.71 26.21 -11.91
CA MET A 209 0.57 25.71 -13.28
C MET A 209 -0.44 26.53 -14.08
N THR A 210 -1.45 27.15 -13.44
CA THR A 210 -2.36 28.11 -14.11
C THR A 210 -1.58 29.27 -14.71
N LYS A 211 -0.66 29.87 -13.95
CA LYS A 211 0.16 31.00 -14.41
C LYS A 211 1.04 30.60 -15.58
N TYR A 212 1.60 29.39 -15.53
CA TYR A 212 2.42 28.85 -16.62
C TYR A 212 1.58 28.59 -17.88
N MET A 213 0.43 27.91 -17.74
CA MET A 213 -0.48 27.58 -18.83
C MET A 213 -1.02 28.79 -19.59
N ALA A 214 -1.21 29.92 -18.90
CA ALA A 214 -1.63 31.18 -19.52
C ALA A 214 -0.60 31.74 -20.51
N ARG A 215 0.67 31.34 -20.41
CA ARG A 215 1.78 31.81 -21.27
C ARG A 215 2.07 30.88 -22.44
N ILE A 216 1.35 29.76 -22.55
CA ILE A 216 1.59 28.74 -23.57
C ILE A 216 0.77 29.06 -24.82
N PRO A 217 1.37 28.99 -26.03
CA PRO A 217 0.65 29.20 -27.28
C PRO A 217 -0.58 28.30 -27.42
N GLY A 218 -1.58 28.80 -28.14
CA GLY A 218 -2.83 28.11 -28.52
C GLY A 218 -2.59 26.70 -28.98
#